data_AF-A0A7Y7LCH1-F1
#
_entry.id   AF-A0A7Y7LCH1-F1
#
_cell.length_a   1.000
_cell.length_b   1.000
_cell.length_c   1.000
_cell.angle_alpha   90.00
_cell.angle_beta   90.00
_cell.angle_gamma   90.00
#
_symmetry.space_group_name_H-M   'P 1'
#
loop_
_entity.id
_entity.type
_entity.pdbx_description
1 polymer ?
#
loop_
_entity_poly.entity_id
_entity_poly.type
_entity_poly.pdbx_seq_one_letter_code
_entity_poly.pdbx_strand_id
1 'polypeptide(L)' 'MEASLYKKPKEFSSRKISITQAIKILKRSGVEISEDQVSIILDFLYLLARTFKLEENLDR' A
#
# COMPACT_ATOMS: atom_id res chain seq x y z
N MET A 1 -13.13 3.28 -28.90
CA MET A 1 -11.77 2.80 -28.61
C MET A 1 -11.01 4.01 -28.08
N GLU A 2 -10.43 4.11 -26.89
CA GLU A 2 -10.15 3.22 -25.76
C GLU A 2 -10.36 4.07 -24.49
N ALA A 3 -11.26 3.67 -23.59
CA ALA A 3 -11.33 4.22 -22.24
C ALA A 3 -11.23 3.06 -21.25
N SER A 4 -10.15 2.29 -21.38
CA SER A 4 -9.98 1.02 -20.66
C SER A 4 -8.51 0.79 -20.30
N LEU A 5 -7.89 1.67 -19.50
CA LEU A 5 -6.65 1.27 -18.79
C LEU A 5 -6.50 1.86 -17.38
N TYR A 6 -7.19 2.96 -17.02
CA TYR A 6 -7.13 3.49 -15.66
C TYR A 6 -8.34 3.05 -14.83
N LYS A 7 -8.50 1.74 -14.66
CA LYS A 7 -9.30 1.25 -13.53
C LYS A 7 -8.55 1.69 -12.27
N LYS A 8 -9.03 2.73 -11.58
CA LYS A 8 -8.59 3.03 -10.22
C LYS A 8 -8.58 1.70 -9.46
N PRO A 9 -7.42 1.23 -8.96
CA PRO A 9 -7.40 -0.02 -8.23
C PRO A 9 -8.41 0.12 -7.09
N LYS A 10 -9.36 -0.83 -7.08
CA LYS A 10 -10.42 -0.98 -6.09
C LYS A 10 -9.80 -0.66 -4.73
N GLU A 11 -10.31 0.38 -4.07
CA GLU A 11 -9.71 0.98 -2.87
C GLU A 11 -9.04 -0.10 -2.02
N PHE A 12 -7.73 0.05 -1.82
CA PHE A 12 -6.93 -0.81 -0.93
C PHE A 12 -7.43 -0.64 0.52
N SER A 13 -8.64 -1.15 0.79
CA SER A 13 -9.37 -1.07 2.06
C SER A 13 -8.96 -2.18 3.05
N SER A 14 -7.96 -3.00 2.69
CA SER A 14 -7.32 -3.95 3.60
C SER A 14 -6.16 -3.34 4.39
N ARG A 15 -5.89 -2.04 4.24
CA ARG A 15 -4.84 -1.36 4.99
C ARG A 15 -5.20 -1.34 6.48
N LYS A 16 -4.50 -2.12 7.30
CA LYS A 16 -4.59 -2.13 8.77
C LYS A 16 -3.97 -0.88 9.41
N ILE A 17 -3.35 0.00 8.61
CA ILE A 17 -2.67 1.21 9.03
C ILE A 17 -3.19 2.37 8.19
N SER A 18 -3.59 3.48 8.83
CA SER A 18 -4.03 4.68 8.14
C SER A 18 -2.85 5.53 7.64
N ILE A 19 -3.07 6.38 6.64
CA ILE A 19 -2.07 7.33 6.11
C ILE A 19 -1.48 8.18 7.24
N THR A 20 -2.33 8.74 8.10
CA THR A 20 -1.91 9.57 9.24
C THR A 20 -1.01 8.81 10.23
N GLN A 21 -1.29 7.52 10.47
CA GLN A 21 -0.44 6.68 11.32
C GLN A 21 0.93 6.44 10.67
N ALA A 22 0.95 6.13 9.37
CA ALA A 22 2.19 5.93 8.63
C ALA A 22 3.06 7.20 8.62
N ILE A 23 2.47 8.37 8.39
CA ILE A 23 3.18 9.67 8.47
C ILE A 23 3.80 9.88 9.84
N LYS A 24 3.04 9.63 10.92
CA LYS A 24 3.57 9.77 12.29
C LYS A 24 4.75 8.86 12.54
N ILE A 25 4.73 7.63 12.02
CA ILE A 25 5.84 6.68 12.15
C ILE A 25 7.07 7.19 11.39
N LEU A 26 6.91 7.56 10.12
CA LEU A 26 8.01 8.04 9.28
C LEU A 26 8.64 9.32 9.83
N LYS A 27 7.81 10.25 10.33
CA LYS A 27 8.28 11.49 10.96
C LYS A 27 9.12 11.24 12.21
N ARG A 28 8.77 10.23 13.02
CA ARG A 28 9.59 9.84 14.19
C ARG A 28 10.98 9.36 13.81
N SER A 29 11.14 8.85 12.60
CA SER A 29 12.44 8.46 12.02
C SER A 29 13.14 9.59 11.27
N GLY A 30 12.64 10.83 11.35
CA GLY A 30 13.20 11.98 10.64
C GLY A 30 12.87 12.03 9.15
N VAL A 31 11.94 11.22 8.67
CA VAL A 31 11.50 11.22 7.26
C VAL A 31 10.27 12.11 7.12
N GLU A 32 10.44 13.22 6.40
CA GLU A 32 9.35 14.11 6.03
C GLU A 32 8.80 13.71 4.67
N ILE A 33 7.48 13.51 4.58
CA ILE A 33 6.83 12.87 3.43
C ILE A 33 5.40 13.37 3.27
N SER A 34 4.91 13.46 2.04
CA SER A 34 3.53 13.86 1.76
C SER A 34 2.53 12.71 1.89
N GLU A 35 1.25 13.03 2.03
CA GLU A 35 0.17 12.04 2.06
C GLU A 35 0.13 11.17 0.79
N ASP A 36 0.33 11.79 -0.39
CA ASP A 36 0.35 11.08 -1.67
C ASP A 36 1.47 10.04 -1.74
N GLN A 37 2.68 10.43 -1.30
CA GLN A 37 3.83 9.53 -1.26
C GLN A 37 3.62 8.38 -0.28
N VAL A 38 3.03 8.65 0.89
CA VAL A 38 2.69 7.62 1.87
C VAL A 38 1.67 6.63 1.31
N SER A 39 0.68 7.11 0.56
CA SER A 39 -0.32 6.25 -0.06
C SER A 39 0.33 5.25 -1.03
N ILE A 40 1.25 5.73 -1.89
CA ILE A 40 2.00 4.90 -2.84
C ILE A 40 2.84 3.84 -2.11
N ILE A 41 3.58 4.25 -1.07
CA ILE A 41 4.43 3.33 -0.29
C ILE A 41 3.57 2.24 0.36
N LEU A 42 2.48 2.63 1.02
CA LEU A 42 1.60 1.67 1.65
C LEU A 42 1.02 0.71 0.60
N ASP A 43 0.51 1.20 -0.53
CA ASP A 43 -0.05 0.34 -1.57
C ASP A 43 0.98 -0.66 -2.10
N PHE A 44 2.23 -0.23 -2.30
CA PHE A 44 3.33 -1.11 -2.69
C PHE A 44 3.64 -2.17 -1.63
N LEU A 45 3.77 -1.79 -0.36
CA LEU A 45 4.07 -2.72 0.73
C LEU A 45 2.95 -3.75 0.92
N TYR A 46 1.69 -3.35 0.77
CA TYR A 46 0.55 -4.26 0.85
C TYR A 46 0.49 -5.20 -0.36
N LEU A 47 0.84 -4.73 -1.56
CA LEU A 47 0.99 -5.60 -2.73
C LEU A 47 2.04 -6.68 -2.46
N LEU A 48 3.24 -6.30 -2.01
CA LEU A 48 4.31 -7.24 -1.67
C LEU A 48 3.86 -8.25 -0.61
N ALA A 49 3.32 -7.77 0.50
CA ALA A 49 2.89 -8.64 1.59
C ALA A 49 1.82 -9.66 1.16
N ARG A 50 0.94 -9.30 0.21
CA ARG A 50 -0.04 -10.23 -0.36
C ARG A 50 0.59 -11.26 -1.27
N THR A 51 1.58 -10.87 -2.08
CA THR A 51 2.31 -11.79 -2.95
C THR A 51 3.03 -12.85 -2.13
N PHE A 52 3.75 -12.46 -1.07
CA PHE A 52 4.49 -13.43 -0.25
C PHE A 52 3.59 -14.32 0.63
N LYS A 53 2.44 -13.80 1.10
CA LYS A 53 1.45 -14.65 1.80
C LYS A 53 0.81 -15.69 0.88
N LEU A 54 0.79 -15.46 -0.43
CA LEU A 54 0.22 -16.41 -1.37
C LEU A 54 1.11 -17.65 -1.51
N GLU A 55 2.44 -17.49 -1.47
CA GLU A 55 3.39 -18.61 -1.54
C GLU A 55 3.31 -19.54 -0.32
N GLU A 56 3.18 -18.97 0.89
CA GLU A 56 3.08 -19.75 2.14
C GLU A 56 1.81 -20.63 2.23
N ASN A 57 0.79 -20.36 1.41
CA ASN A 57 -0.46 -21.15 1.34
C ASN A 57 -0.49 -22.16 0.19
N LEU A 58 0.49 -22.17 -0.72
CA LEU A 58 0.57 -23.12 -1.83
C LEU A 58 1.44 -24.35 -1.52
N ASP A 59 2.23 -24.29 -0.44
CA ASP A 59 3.05 -25.40 0.08
C ASP A 59 2.35 -26.21 1.19
N ARG A 60 1.01 -26.21 1.27
CA ARG A 60 0.22 -27.02 2.22
C ARG A 60 -0.73 -27.99 1.53
#